data_AF-A0A8K0MYP4-F1
#
_entry.id   AF-A0A8K0MYP4-F1
#
_cell.length_a   1.000
_cell.length_b   1.000
_cell.length_c   1.000
_cell.angle_alpha   90.00
_cell.angle_beta   90.00
_cell.angle_gamma   90.00
#
_symmetry.space_group_name_H-M   'P 1'
#
loop_
_entity.id
_entity.type
_entity.pdbx_description
1 polymer ?
#
loop_
_entity_poly.entity_id
_entity_poly.type
_entity_poly.pdbx_seq_one_letter_code
_entity_poly.pdbx_strand_id
1 'polypeptide(L)'
;MDDVKKQYRKLSLLVHPDKCKHPQAKEAFAEEVRMKRTKQLKKDSASKIKAQVDEGKYEQRYEKSEEFQQQLKMKVHEILTQQEWRRRKMQMRISEEEGRLKKEEEETKEMWKRKREHEEQWEETRDQRVSSWRDFMKTGKKGKKGEIRPPKLKTEDPNRSYVQRPVKRG
;
A
#
# COMPACT_ATOMS: atom_id res chain seq x y z
N MET A 1 -10.58 24.67 3.60
CA MET A 1 -9.55 25.58 4.15
C MET A 1 -9.42 25.49 5.67
N ASP A 2 -10.51 25.31 6.42
CA ASP A 2 -10.45 25.28 7.89
C ASP A 2 -9.79 24.03 8.48
N ASP A 3 -9.91 22.86 7.83
CA ASP A 3 -9.23 21.64 8.30
C ASP A 3 -7.71 21.74 8.18
N VAL A 4 -7.22 22.41 7.13
CA VAL A 4 -5.78 22.70 6.97
C VAL A 4 -5.29 23.60 8.11
N LYS A 5 -6.06 24.64 8.46
CA LYS A 5 -5.74 25.53 9.59
C LYS A 5 -5.78 24.78 10.93
N LYS A 6 -6.76 23.91 11.16
CA LYS A 6 -6.85 23.07 12.38
C LYS A 6 -5.68 22.11 12.50
N GLN A 7 -5.32 21.42 11.41
CA GLN A 7 -4.16 20.52 11.39
C GLN A 7 -2.84 21.27 11.62
N TYR A 8 -2.65 22.40 10.95
CA TYR A 8 -1.50 23.27 11.18
C TYR A 8 -1.40 23.74 12.64
N ARG A 9 -2.53 24.14 13.26
CA ARG A 9 -2.56 24.47 14.70
C ARG A 9 -2.15 23.28 15.56
N LYS A 10 -2.71 22.09 15.33
CA LYS A 10 -2.38 20.88 16.11
C LYS A 10 -0.90 20.51 15.98
N LEU A 11 -0.34 20.56 14.77
CA LEU A 11 1.07 20.22 14.53
C LEU A 11 2.01 21.29 15.08
N SER A 12 1.71 22.57 14.87
CA SER A 12 2.53 23.65 15.43
C SER A 12 2.60 23.59 16.97
N LEU A 13 1.55 23.11 17.66
CA LEU A 13 1.64 22.85 19.10
C LEU A 13 2.59 21.71 19.48
N LEU A 14 2.90 20.78 18.57
CA LEU A 14 3.77 19.63 18.84
C LEU A 14 5.24 19.88 18.46
N VAL A 15 5.48 20.66 17.41
CA VAL A 15 6.84 20.89 16.87
C VAL A 15 7.32 22.34 16.90
N HIS A 16 6.53 23.29 17.41
CA HIS A 16 7.07 24.63 17.64
C HIS A 16 7.79 24.67 19.00
N PRO A 17 9.04 25.17 19.06
CA PRO A 17 9.85 25.15 20.29
C PRO A 17 9.21 25.92 21.45
N ASP A 18 8.40 26.93 21.15
CA ASP A 18 7.71 27.76 22.15
C ASP A 18 6.30 27.26 22.52
N LYS A 19 5.67 26.43 21.68
CA LYS A 19 4.28 25.97 21.89
C LYS A 19 4.19 24.51 22.30
N CYS A 20 5.28 23.76 22.15
CA CYS A 20 5.38 22.39 22.59
C CYS A 20 5.46 22.33 24.11
N LYS A 21 4.54 21.56 24.71
CA LYS A 21 4.46 21.37 26.16
C LYS A 21 5.60 20.51 26.72
N HIS A 22 6.35 19.83 25.85
CA HIS A 22 7.42 18.96 26.30
C HIS A 22 8.64 19.81 26.73
N PRO A 23 9.16 19.63 27.96
CA PRO A 23 10.21 20.49 28.51
C PRO A 23 11.50 20.48 27.68
N GLN A 24 11.80 19.35 27.02
CA GLN A 24 12.99 19.21 26.17
C GLN A 24 12.79 19.66 24.71
N ALA A 25 11.58 20.05 24.29
CA ALA A 25 11.33 20.37 22.89
C ALA A 25 12.17 21.57 22.43
N LYS A 26 12.15 22.66 23.20
CA LYS A 26 12.94 23.86 22.90
C LYS A 26 14.43 23.57 22.78
N GLU A 27 14.95 22.74 23.69
CA GLU A 27 16.37 22.34 23.70
C GLU A 27 16.71 21.46 22.49
N ALA A 28 15.85 20.48 22.15
CA ALA A 28 16.08 19.60 21.01
C ALA A 28 16.15 20.36 19.67
N PHE A 29 15.27 21.35 19.45
CA PHE A 29 15.33 22.19 18.25
C PHE A 29 16.58 23.07 18.24
N ALA A 30 16.99 23.62 19.38
CA ALA A 30 18.21 24.40 19.50
C ALA A 30 19.46 23.55 19.22
N GLU A 31 19.51 22.33 19.78
CA GLU A 31 20.61 21.39 19.61
C GLU A 31 20.79 20.97 18.16
N GLU A 32 19.71 20.78 17.40
CA GLU A 32 19.85 20.43 15.99
C GLU A 32 20.40 21.59 15.14
N VAL A 33 20.04 22.84 15.45
CA VAL A 33 20.65 24.03 14.82
C VAL A 33 22.13 24.14 15.21
N ARG A 34 22.48 23.90 16.48
CA ARG A 34 23.88 23.83 16.94
C ARG A 34 24.66 22.74 16.22
N MET A 35 24.10 21.54 16.07
CA MET A 35 24.74 20.43 15.33
C MET A 35 24.98 20.77 13.87
N LYS A 36 24.05 21.47 13.22
CA LYS A 36 24.24 21.94 11.84
C LYS A 36 25.37 22.95 11.75
N ARG A 37 25.42 23.92 12.68
CA ARG A 37 26.49 24.93 12.74
C ARG A 37 27.85 24.33 13.04
N THR A 38 27.96 23.44 14.02
CA THR A 38 29.24 22.76 14.33
C THR A 38 29.74 21.96 13.13
N LYS A 39 28.87 21.30 12.37
CA LYS A 39 29.24 20.65 11.09
C LYS A 39 29.73 21.66 10.05
N GLN A 40 29.15 22.87 10.00
CA GLN A 40 29.58 23.94 9.11
C GLN A 40 30.96 24.49 9.52
N LEU A 41 31.15 24.76 10.81
CA LEU A 41 32.39 25.27 11.39
C LEU A 41 33.54 24.26 11.29
N LYS A 42 33.26 22.95 11.32
CA LYS A 42 34.27 21.91 11.04
C LYS A 42 34.86 22.02 9.63
N LYS A 43 34.15 22.63 8.68
CA LYS A 43 34.62 22.84 7.30
C LYS A 43 35.40 24.14 7.13
N ASP A 44 35.31 25.08 8.08
CA ASP A 44 35.97 26.38 8.00
C ASP A 44 36.97 26.57 9.15
N SER A 45 38.25 26.46 8.80
CA SER A 45 39.38 26.58 9.75
C SER A 45 39.43 27.94 10.44
N ALA A 46 39.04 29.02 9.76
CA ALA A 46 39.10 30.38 10.33
C ALA A 46 38.04 30.56 11.42
N SER A 47 36.82 30.11 11.17
CA SER A 47 35.74 30.17 12.16
C SER A 47 35.98 29.22 13.34
N LYS A 48 36.67 28.09 13.13
CA LYS A 48 37.10 27.19 14.21
C LYS A 48 38.11 27.85 15.16
N ILE A 49 39.10 28.57 14.61
CA ILE A 49 40.07 29.33 15.41
C ILE A 49 39.37 30.43 16.21
N LYS A 50 38.45 31.16 15.57
CA LYS A 50 37.67 32.23 16.23
C LYS A 50 36.82 31.71 17.40
N ALA A 51 36.21 30.53 17.23
CA ALA A 51 35.46 29.87 18.29
C ALA A 51 36.35 29.37 19.46
N GLN A 52 37.58 28.90 19.17
CA GLN A 52 38.55 28.52 20.21
C GLN A 52 39.07 29.71 21.01
N VAL A 53 39.27 30.86 20.37
CA VAL A 53 39.81 32.08 21.02
C VAL A 53 38.79 32.73 21.96
N ASP A 54 37.49 32.62 21.67
CA ASP A 54 36.45 33.33 22.42
C ASP A 54 35.88 32.53 23.62
N GLU A 55 36.51 31.42 24.03
CA GLU A 55 36.17 30.60 25.21
C GLU A 55 34.65 30.34 25.40
N GLY A 56 33.93 30.05 24.31
CA GLY A 56 32.49 29.77 24.36
C GLY A 56 31.55 30.99 24.37
N LYS A 57 32.08 32.22 24.47
CA LYS A 57 31.30 33.46 24.32
C LYS A 57 30.77 33.63 22.90
N TYR A 58 31.50 33.12 21.91
CA TYR A 58 31.11 33.14 20.49
C TYR A 58 29.81 32.38 20.23
N GLU A 59 29.60 31.25 20.91
CA GLU A 59 28.40 30.43 20.74
C GLU A 59 27.18 31.06 21.41
N GLN A 60 27.34 31.60 22.63
CA GLN A 60 26.27 32.33 23.32
C GLN A 60 25.81 33.57 22.56
N ARG A 61 26.73 34.30 21.90
CA ARG A 61 26.38 35.44 21.04
C ARG A 61 25.57 35.01 19.83
N TYR A 62 25.89 33.86 19.25
CA TYR A 62 25.15 33.33 18.12
C TYR A 62 23.75 32.86 18.48
N GLU A 63 23.57 32.19 19.62
CA GLU A 63 22.22 31.78 20.06
C GLU A 63 21.27 32.96 20.26
N LYS A 64 21.80 34.12 20.63
CA LYS A 64 21.06 35.38 20.75
C LYS A 64 20.92 36.13 19.43
N SER A 65 21.64 35.73 18.39
CA SER A 65 21.60 36.39 17.07
C SER A 65 20.29 36.12 16.35
N GLU A 66 19.88 37.06 15.51
CA GLU A 66 18.71 36.86 14.63
C GLU A 66 18.92 35.70 13.65
N GLU A 67 20.16 35.43 13.24
CA GLU A 67 20.49 34.34 12.33
C GLU A 67 20.11 32.98 12.92
N PHE A 68 20.42 32.76 14.21
CA PHE A 68 20.02 31.55 14.92
C PHE A 68 18.50 31.41 14.98
N GLN A 69 17.79 32.49 15.31
CA GLN A 69 16.32 32.48 15.36
C GLN A 69 15.70 32.20 13.99
N GLN A 70 16.27 32.73 12.90
CA GLN A 70 15.84 32.46 11.54
C GLN A 70 16.09 30.99 11.16
N GLN A 71 17.28 30.44 11.43
CA GLN A 71 17.58 29.02 11.20
C GLN A 71 16.63 28.11 11.99
N LEU A 72 16.32 28.47 13.23
CA LEU A 72 15.37 27.76 14.08
C LEU A 72 13.96 27.75 13.46
N LYS A 73 13.46 28.91 13.02
CA LYS A 73 12.14 29.02 12.33
C LYS A 73 12.11 28.19 11.05
N MET A 74 13.16 28.25 10.23
CA MET A 74 13.28 27.47 8.99
C MET A 74 13.30 25.97 9.27
N LYS A 75 14.03 25.54 10.31
CA LYS A 75 14.10 24.13 10.68
C LYS A 75 12.76 23.59 11.20
N VAL A 76 12.03 24.38 11.98
CA VAL A 76 10.67 24.04 12.42
C VAL A 76 9.74 23.89 11.20
N HIS A 77 9.81 24.82 10.24
CA HIS A 77 9.02 24.75 9.01
C HIS A 77 9.36 23.51 8.17
N GLU A 78 10.65 23.19 8.03
CA GLU A 78 11.13 21.99 7.34
C GLU A 78 10.57 20.72 7.97
N ILE A 79 10.67 20.59 9.30
CA ILE A 79 10.17 19.43 10.04
C ILE A 79 8.66 19.28 9.88
N LEU A 80 7.91 20.38 9.97
CA LEU A 80 6.46 20.38 9.74
C LEU A 80 6.11 19.87 8.34
N THR A 81 6.80 20.36 7.32
CA THR A 81 6.58 19.97 5.93
C THR A 81 6.93 18.50 5.70
N GLN A 82 8.06 18.04 6.25
CA GLN A 82 8.48 16.64 6.15
C GLN A 82 7.50 15.69 6.86
N GLN A 83 7.02 16.04 8.05
CA GLN A 83 6.04 15.24 8.78
C GLN A 83 4.72 15.12 8.01
N GLU A 84 4.22 16.23 7.46
CA GLU A 84 3.01 16.21 6.63
C GLU A 84 3.18 15.40 5.35
N TRP A 85 4.33 15.52 4.69
CA TRP A 85 4.64 14.70 3.51
C TRP A 85 4.67 13.20 3.85
N ARG A 86 5.33 12.82 4.96
CA ARG A 86 5.37 11.41 5.43
C ARG A 86 3.98 10.89 5.75
N ARG A 87 3.16 11.68 6.45
CA ARG A 87 1.79 11.33 6.78
C ARG A 87 0.95 11.08 5.52
N ARG A 88 1.01 12.00 4.54
CA ARG A 88 0.29 11.83 3.26
C ARG A 88 0.75 10.59 2.51
N LYS A 89 2.06 10.37 2.44
CA LYS A 89 2.63 9.18 1.78
C LYS A 89 2.20 7.88 2.47
N MET A 90 2.15 7.86 3.80
CA MET A 90 1.67 6.71 4.57
C MET A 90 0.18 6.49 4.34
N GLN A 91 -0.64 7.54 4.35
CA GLN A 91 -2.08 7.44 4.07
C GLN A 91 -2.36 6.90 2.67
N MET A 92 -1.60 7.33 1.66
CA MET A 92 -1.72 6.78 0.29
C MET A 92 -1.44 5.28 0.26
N ARG A 93 -0.37 4.81 0.93
CA ARG A 93 -0.04 3.38 1.00
C ARG A 93 -1.11 2.56 1.69
N ILE A 94 -1.64 3.05 2.81
CA ILE A 94 -2.72 2.38 3.54
C ILE A 94 -3.96 2.26 2.64
N SER A 95 -4.34 3.34 1.96
CA SER A 95 -5.51 3.33 1.07
C SER A 95 -5.31 2.39 -0.13
N GLU A 96 -4.10 2.30 -0.67
CA GLU A 96 -3.76 1.35 -1.74
C GLU A 96 -3.88 -0.11 -1.25
N GLU A 97 -3.33 -0.42 -0.07
CA GLU A 97 -3.42 -1.75 0.54
C GLU A 97 -4.87 -2.13 0.87
N GLU A 98 -5.64 -1.22 1.47
CA GLU A 98 -7.08 -1.41 1.73
C GLU A 98 -7.85 -1.66 0.42
N GLY A 99 -7.52 -0.92 -0.64
CA GLY A 99 -8.12 -1.12 -1.97
C GLY A 99 -7.80 -2.48 -2.57
N ARG A 100 -6.55 -2.95 -2.43
CA ARG A 100 -6.15 -4.29 -2.88
C ARG A 100 -6.86 -5.40 -2.11
N LEU A 101 -6.91 -5.28 -0.79
CA LEU A 101 -7.58 -6.25 0.08
C LEU A 101 -9.07 -6.34 -0.25
N LYS A 102 -9.73 -5.19 -0.44
CA LYS A 102 -11.14 -5.14 -0.84
C LYS A 102 -11.40 -5.81 -2.18
N LYS A 103 -10.52 -5.61 -3.17
CA LYS A 103 -10.63 -6.25 -4.47
C LYS A 103 -10.50 -7.77 -4.38
N GLU A 104 -9.55 -8.27 -3.59
CA GLU A 104 -9.38 -9.70 -3.35
C GLU A 104 -10.59 -10.30 -2.61
N GLU A 105 -11.15 -9.57 -1.64
CA GLU A 105 -12.39 -9.97 -0.95
C GLU A 105 -13.59 -10.03 -1.93
N GLU A 106 -13.71 -9.07 -2.84
CA GLU A 106 -14.75 -9.05 -3.87
C GLU A 106 -14.56 -10.19 -4.88
N GLU A 107 -13.35 -10.41 -5.37
CA GLU A 107 -13.01 -11.50 -6.30
C GLU A 107 -13.27 -12.88 -5.68
N THR A 108 -12.90 -13.08 -4.40
CA THR A 108 -13.20 -14.34 -3.70
C THR A 108 -14.70 -14.54 -3.52
N LYS A 109 -15.45 -13.51 -3.11
CA LYS A 109 -16.92 -13.57 -3.03
C LYS A 109 -17.55 -13.90 -4.37
N GLU A 110 -17.08 -13.29 -5.46
CA GLU A 110 -17.56 -13.56 -6.80
C GLU A 110 -17.23 -14.99 -7.26
N MET A 111 -16.03 -15.48 -6.95
CA MET A 111 -15.64 -16.87 -7.20
C MET A 111 -16.53 -17.86 -6.46
N TRP A 112 -16.84 -17.62 -5.18
CA TRP A 112 -17.77 -18.45 -4.41
C TRP A 112 -19.19 -18.39 -4.96
N LYS A 113 -19.64 -17.20 -5.39
CA LYS A 113 -20.94 -17.02 -6.03
C LYS A 113 -21.02 -17.79 -7.35
N ARG A 114 -20.04 -17.64 -8.23
CA ARG A 114 -19.94 -18.36 -9.51
C ARG A 114 -19.88 -19.88 -9.30
N LYS A 115 -19.14 -20.34 -8.29
CA LYS A 115 -19.10 -21.77 -7.92
C LYS A 115 -20.47 -22.28 -7.47
N ARG A 116 -21.19 -21.50 -6.65
CA ARG A 116 -22.54 -21.84 -6.20
C ARG A 116 -23.53 -21.90 -7.36
N GLU A 117 -23.54 -20.87 -8.21
CA GLU A 117 -24.40 -20.81 -9.40
C GLU A 117 -24.13 -21.98 -10.35
N HIS A 118 -22.86 -22.33 -10.55
CA HIS A 118 -22.49 -23.50 -11.35
C HIS A 118 -22.98 -24.81 -10.72
N GLU A 119 -22.84 -25.00 -9.41
CA GLU A 119 -23.34 -26.19 -8.70
C GLU A 119 -24.87 -26.31 -8.79
N GLU A 120 -25.57 -25.18 -8.65
CA GLU A 120 -27.04 -25.10 -8.79
C GLU A 120 -27.47 -25.48 -10.22
N GLN A 121 -26.86 -24.89 -11.25
CA GLN A 121 -27.10 -25.25 -12.65
C GLN A 121 -26.76 -26.73 -12.94
N TRP A 122 -25.72 -27.25 -12.30
CA TRP A 122 -25.35 -28.67 -12.41
C TRP A 122 -26.43 -29.56 -11.79
N GLU A 123 -26.94 -29.26 -10.59
CA GLU A 123 -28.02 -30.06 -10.00
C GLU A 123 -29.36 -29.88 -10.75
N GLU A 124 -29.71 -28.68 -11.22
CA GLU A 124 -30.93 -28.47 -12.02
C GLU A 124 -30.93 -29.30 -13.30
N THR A 125 -29.81 -29.35 -14.02
CA THR A 125 -29.68 -30.14 -15.25
C THR A 125 -29.44 -31.63 -14.99
N ARG A 126 -29.42 -32.09 -13.73
CA ARG A 126 -29.18 -33.48 -13.34
C ARG A 126 -30.19 -34.44 -13.94
N ASP A 127 -31.49 -34.17 -13.82
CA ASP A 127 -32.53 -35.08 -14.30
C ASP A 127 -32.49 -35.22 -15.83
N GLN A 128 -32.23 -34.12 -16.54
CA GLN A 128 -32.02 -34.14 -17.99
C GLN A 128 -30.78 -34.97 -18.36
N ARG A 129 -29.65 -34.78 -17.67
CA ARG A 129 -28.43 -35.57 -17.89
C ARG A 129 -28.65 -37.05 -17.58
N VAL A 130 -29.31 -37.37 -16.47
CA VAL A 130 -29.63 -38.74 -16.05
C VAL A 130 -30.60 -39.40 -17.03
N SER A 131 -31.64 -38.69 -17.49
CA SER A 131 -32.56 -39.19 -18.51
C SER A 131 -31.82 -39.48 -19.82
N SER A 132 -31.01 -38.54 -20.30
CA SER A 132 -30.19 -38.72 -21.51
C SER A 132 -29.26 -39.94 -21.39
N TRP A 133 -28.64 -40.15 -20.23
CA TRP A 133 -27.82 -41.35 -19.97
C TRP A 133 -28.64 -42.64 -19.95
N ARG A 134 -29.82 -42.64 -19.31
CA ARG A 134 -30.73 -43.79 -19.31
C ARG A 134 -31.19 -44.14 -20.71
N ASP A 135 -31.49 -43.15 -21.55
CA ASP A 135 -31.92 -43.35 -22.93
C ASP A 135 -30.79 -43.86 -23.82
N PHE A 136 -29.55 -43.39 -23.62
CA PHE A 136 -28.35 -43.95 -24.24
C PHE A 136 -28.18 -45.44 -23.89
N MET A 137 -28.33 -45.81 -22.62
CA MET A 137 -28.25 -47.22 -22.20
C MET A 137 -29.39 -48.08 -22.75
N LYS A 138 -30.62 -47.54 -22.88
CA LYS A 138 -31.79 -48.24 -23.46
C LYS A 138 -31.65 -48.44 -24.98
N THR A 139 -31.07 -47.47 -25.70
CA THR A 139 -30.86 -47.56 -27.14
C THR A 139 -29.76 -48.56 -27.54
N GLY A 140 -28.95 -49.02 -26.57
CA GLY A 140 -27.96 -50.10 -26.77
C GLY A 140 -28.52 -51.49 -27.11
N LYS A 141 -29.85 -51.71 -27.12
CA LYS A 141 -30.46 -53.03 -27.42
C LYS A 141 -31.41 -53.10 -28.63
N LYS A 142 -31.68 -52.02 -29.37
CA LYS A 142 -32.45 -52.07 -30.62
C LYS A 142 -31.73 -51.30 -31.73
N GLY A 143 -31.29 -52.04 -32.75
CA GLY A 143 -30.17 -51.68 -33.61
C GLY A 143 -30.43 -50.61 -34.67
N LYS A 144 -29.33 -50.11 -35.22
CA LYS A 144 -29.13 -49.88 -36.66
C LYS A 144 -27.64 -50.00 -36.99
N LYS A 145 -27.32 -50.85 -37.95
CA LYS A 145 -26.00 -51.01 -38.58
C LYS A 145 -25.72 -49.73 -39.37
N GLY A 146 -25.22 -48.71 -38.69
CA GLY A 146 -24.77 -47.44 -39.25
C GLY A 146 -23.47 -47.07 -38.56
N GLU A 147 -22.42 -46.93 -39.35
CA GLU A 147 -21.05 -46.58 -38.98
C GLU A 147 -20.97 -45.68 -37.73
N ILE A 148 -20.39 -46.20 -36.64
CA ILE A 148 -20.20 -45.48 -35.38
C ILE A 148 -19.20 -44.35 -35.66
N ARG A 149 -19.69 -43.17 -36.03
CA ARG A 149 -18.84 -41.97 -36.10
C ARG A 149 -18.50 -41.57 -34.67
N PRO A 150 -17.21 -41.51 -34.28
CA PRO A 150 -16.83 -41.08 -32.95
C PRO A 150 -17.40 -39.67 -32.71
N PRO A 151 -17.98 -39.40 -31.52
CA PRO A 151 -18.39 -38.05 -31.15
C PRO A 151 -17.24 -37.08 -31.43
N LYS A 152 -17.52 -35.96 -32.12
CA LYS A 152 -16.50 -34.93 -32.37
C LYS A 152 -15.91 -34.52 -31.03
N LEU A 153 -14.60 -34.68 -30.89
CA LEU A 153 -13.86 -34.28 -29.70
C LEU A 153 -14.11 -32.77 -29.49
N LYS A 154 -14.90 -32.43 -28.46
CA LYS A 154 -15.02 -31.04 -28.02
C LYS A 154 -13.70 -30.72 -27.32
N THR A 155 -12.76 -30.15 -28.06
CA THR A 155 -11.43 -29.82 -27.56
C THR A 155 -11.45 -28.69 -26.54
N GLU A 156 -12.52 -27.91 -26.49
CA GLU A 156 -12.67 -26.81 -25.54
C GLU A 156 -14.11 -26.78 -25.00
N ASP A 157 -14.25 -27.06 -23.71
CA ASP A 157 -15.44 -26.76 -22.92
C ASP A 157 -15.03 -25.64 -21.95
N PRO A 158 -15.49 -24.39 -22.14
CA PRO A 158 -15.08 -23.26 -21.32
C PRO A 158 -15.33 -23.44 -19.82
N ASN A 159 -16.22 -24.38 -19.44
CA ASN A 159 -16.60 -24.66 -18.06
C ASN A 159 -16.03 -25.99 -17.51
N ARG A 160 -15.17 -26.70 -18.26
CA ARG A 160 -14.48 -27.90 -17.76
C ARG A 160 -12.97 -27.77 -17.99
N SER A 161 -12.20 -27.77 -16.91
CA SER A 161 -10.72 -27.75 -16.94
C SER A 161 -10.09 -29.04 -17.50
N TYR A 162 -10.88 -30.09 -17.75
CA TYR A 162 -10.39 -31.36 -18.24
C TYR A 162 -10.53 -31.45 -19.77
N VAL A 163 -9.45 -31.11 -20.47
CA VAL A 163 -9.28 -31.40 -21.90
C VAL A 163 -8.96 -32.90 -22.05
N GLN A 164 -9.92 -33.67 -22.60
CA GLN A 164 -9.67 -35.06 -23.00
C GLN A 164 -8.59 -35.08 -24.10
N ARG A 165 -7.37 -35.50 -23.77
CA ARG A 165 -6.30 -35.63 -24.76
C ARG A 165 -6.55 -36.86 -25.64
N PRO A 166 -6.37 -36.76 -26.96
CA PRO A 166 -6.52 -37.92 -27.84
C PRO A 166 -5.47 -38.97 -27.48
N VAL A 167 -5.94 -40.19 -27.19
CA VAL A 167 -5.09 -41.34 -26.86
C VAL A 167 -4.40 -41.80 -28.15
N LYS A 168 -3.07 -41.71 -28.23
CA LYS A 168 -2.31 -42.28 -29.36
C LYS A 168 -2.50 -43.80 -29.33
N ARG A 169 -3.17 -44.36 -30.35
CA ARG A 169 -3.15 -45.80 -30.61
C ARG A 169 -1.83 -46.13 -31.30
N GLY A 170 -1.06 -47.03 -30.70
CA GLY A 170 0.10 -47.68 -31.33
C GLY A 170 -0.33 -48.71 -32.35
#